data_AF-A0A7C2R297-F1
#
_entry.id   AF-A0A7C2R297-F1
#
_cell.length_a   1.000
_cell.length_b   1.000
_cell.length_c   1.000
_cell.angle_alpha   90.00
_cell.angle_beta   90.00
_cell.angle_gamma   90.00
#
_symmetry.space_group_name_H-M   'P 1'
#
loop_
_entity.id
_entity.type
_entity.pdbx_description
1 polymer ?
#
loop_
_entity_poly.entity_id
_entity_poly.type
_entity_poly.pdbx_seq_one_letter_code
_entity_poly.pdbx_strand_id
1 'polypeptide(L)'
;MRAWRTAVLLALGAAWGCAAHRASPPPELRGRAALLLVAGPEGDAQRRALQAAVPAVAWADVDALRRTLRRNPGLAPEPDALPTPPPPLGRERRLPDPWATALRRYAAVTDARWVVWLQPAPPEGWALRLVDARTGAVLYVARGSDPVALLTALAGP
;
A
#
# COMPACT_ATOMS: atom_id res chain seq x y z
N MET A 1 48.30 1.76 -18.65
CA MET A 1 48.54 1.91 -17.19
C MET A 1 47.22 2.42 -16.59
N ARG A 2 46.37 1.57 -15.98
CA ARG A 2 46.22 1.37 -14.50
C ARG A 2 46.28 2.72 -13.75
N ALA A 3 45.31 3.18 -12.96
CA ALA A 3 44.36 2.54 -12.04
C ALA A 3 43.19 3.51 -11.73
N TRP A 4 41.92 3.11 -11.58
CA TRP A 4 41.24 2.59 -10.37
C TRP A 4 41.66 3.26 -9.05
N ARG A 5 40.77 4.09 -8.46
CA ARG A 5 40.31 4.03 -7.04
C ARG A 5 39.44 5.22 -6.62
N THR A 6 38.19 4.89 -6.30
CA THR A 6 37.51 5.19 -5.02
C THR A 6 37.40 6.64 -4.55
N ALA A 7 36.18 7.18 -4.63
CA ALA A 7 35.64 8.10 -3.62
C ALA A 7 34.17 7.73 -3.35
N VAL A 8 34.01 6.72 -2.49
CA VAL A 8 32.82 6.50 -1.67
C VAL A 8 32.91 7.54 -0.55
N LEU A 9 31.89 8.39 -0.38
CA LEU A 9 31.33 8.81 0.91
C LEU A 9 30.38 10.02 0.76
N LEU A 10 29.24 9.90 1.47
CA LEU A 10 28.39 10.96 2.04
C LEU A 10 27.31 11.61 1.15
N ALA A 11 26.16 10.95 1.11
CA ALA A 11 24.88 11.62 1.31
C ALA A 11 24.06 10.88 2.37
N LEU A 12 24.60 10.86 3.61
CA LEU A 12 23.82 10.67 4.83
C LEU A 12 22.98 11.95 5.02
N GLY A 13 21.75 11.96 4.50
CA GLY A 13 20.94 13.18 4.49
C GLY A 13 19.45 12.98 4.25
N ALA A 14 18.85 11.86 4.71
CA ALA A 14 17.39 11.69 4.71
C ALA A 14 16.90 10.80 5.87
N ALA A 15 17.56 10.87 7.02
CA ALA A 15 17.14 10.18 8.24
C ALA A 15 16.26 11.08 9.12
N TRP A 16 15.25 11.74 8.55
CA TRP A 16 14.23 12.47 9.32
C TRP A 16 12.84 11.92 9.00
N GLY A 17 12.24 11.23 9.97
CA GLY A 17 10.79 11.21 10.14
C GLY A 17 9.98 9.97 9.73
N CYS A 18 10.58 8.85 9.33
CA CYS A 18 9.80 7.60 9.17
C CYS A 18 9.77 6.83 10.50
N ALA A 19 8.93 7.28 11.44
CA ALA A 19 8.66 6.54 12.68
C ALA A 19 7.78 5.32 12.37
N ALA A 20 8.36 4.31 11.71
CA ALA A 20 7.75 3.00 11.58
C ALA A 20 7.67 2.38 12.99
N HIS A 21 6.47 2.02 13.45
CA HIS A 21 6.33 1.20 14.65
C HIS A 21 6.79 -0.22 14.29
N ARG A 22 8.11 -0.46 14.41
CA ARG A 22 8.80 -1.63 13.89
C ARG A 22 8.46 -2.89 14.68
N ALA A 23 7.73 -3.81 14.06
CA ALA A 23 7.78 -5.23 14.40
C ALA A 23 8.66 -6.04 13.42
N SER A 24 8.95 -5.54 12.20
CA SER A 24 9.77 -6.21 11.19
C SER A 24 10.18 -5.25 10.05
N PRO A 25 11.26 -5.52 9.29
CA PRO A 25 11.51 -4.83 8.02
C PRO A 25 10.32 -5.02 7.07
N PRO A 26 10.06 -4.06 6.16
CA PRO A 26 8.96 -4.19 5.22
C PRO A 26 9.13 -5.45 4.35
N PRO A 27 8.05 -6.22 4.10
CA PRO A 27 8.10 -7.30 3.12
C PRO A 27 8.36 -6.74 1.73
N GLU A 28 9.23 -7.39 0.95
CA GLU A 28 9.48 -7.01 -0.44
C GLU A 28 8.27 -7.36 -1.33
N LEU A 29 7.73 -6.33 -2.00
CA LEU A 29 6.63 -6.47 -2.96
C LEU A 29 7.09 -6.59 -4.41
N ARG A 30 8.40 -6.57 -4.67
CA ARG A 30 8.96 -6.54 -6.03
C ARG A 30 8.40 -7.66 -6.91
N GLY A 31 7.83 -7.28 -8.05
CA GLY A 31 7.22 -8.20 -9.01
C GLY A 31 5.99 -8.97 -8.50
N ARG A 32 5.43 -8.59 -7.35
CA ARG A 32 4.24 -9.23 -6.77
C ARG A 32 3.00 -8.35 -6.98
N ALA A 33 1.88 -9.01 -7.27
CA ALA A 33 0.59 -8.35 -7.43
C ALA A 33 0.13 -7.72 -6.10
N ALA A 34 -0.09 -6.40 -6.11
CA ALA A 34 -0.58 -5.63 -4.97
C ALA A 34 -1.73 -4.69 -5.39
N LEU A 35 -2.74 -4.56 -4.53
CA LEU A 35 -3.83 -3.61 -4.69
C LEU A 35 -3.54 -2.34 -3.90
N LEU A 36 -3.46 -1.19 -4.56
CA LEU A 36 -3.30 0.11 -3.88
C LEU A 36 -4.66 0.73 -3.60
N LEU A 37 -4.96 0.97 -2.33
CA LEU A 37 -6.14 1.70 -1.86
C LEU A 37 -5.70 3.04 -1.29
N VAL A 38 -6.21 4.15 -1.83
CA VAL A 38 -5.92 5.51 -1.36
C VAL A 38 -7.21 6.12 -0.83
N ALA A 39 -7.22 6.53 0.43
CA ALA A 39 -8.39 7.17 1.05
C ALA A 39 -8.48 8.66 0.64
N GLY A 40 -9.71 9.14 0.41
CA GLY A 40 -10.00 10.55 0.11
C GLY A 40 -10.65 10.77 -1.27
N PRO A 41 -11.23 11.96 -1.52
CA PRO A 41 -11.96 12.26 -2.75
C PRO A 41 -11.08 12.25 -4.01
N GLU A 42 -9.79 12.51 -3.86
CA GLU A 42 -8.80 12.51 -4.95
C GLU A 42 -8.10 11.15 -5.13
N GLY A 43 -8.55 10.12 -4.40
CA GLY A 43 -7.85 8.84 -4.25
C GLY A 43 -7.52 8.15 -5.58
N ASP A 44 -8.33 8.32 -6.64
CA ASP A 44 -8.08 7.69 -7.94
C ASP A 44 -6.96 8.33 -8.75
N ALA A 45 -6.94 9.66 -8.81
CA ALA A 45 -5.88 10.40 -9.49
C ALA A 45 -4.56 10.19 -8.74
N GLN A 46 -4.60 10.30 -7.42
CA GLN A 46 -3.44 10.06 -6.58
C GLN A 46 -2.95 8.61 -6.66
N ARG A 47 -3.85 7.61 -6.63
CA ARG A 47 -3.47 6.21 -6.81
C ARG A 47 -2.73 6.01 -8.12
N ARG A 48 -3.26 6.52 -9.24
CA ARG A 48 -2.61 6.39 -10.56
C ARG A 48 -1.22 7.03 -10.57
N ALA A 49 -1.08 8.22 -9.98
CA ALA A 49 0.21 8.89 -9.86
C ALA A 49 1.21 8.06 -9.03
N LEU A 50 0.78 7.49 -7.90
CA LEU A 50 1.62 6.66 -7.03
C LEU A 50 2.02 5.32 -7.69
N GLN A 51 1.10 4.69 -8.42
CA GLN A 51 1.39 3.47 -9.17
C GLN A 51 2.46 3.73 -10.26
N ALA A 52 2.36 4.86 -10.96
CA ALA A 52 3.34 5.26 -11.96
C ALA A 52 4.71 5.58 -11.33
N ALA A 53 4.73 6.17 -10.13
CA ALA A 53 5.96 6.52 -9.43
C ALA A 53 6.71 5.28 -8.88
N VAL A 54 6.04 4.14 -8.69
CA VAL A 54 6.63 2.92 -8.12
C VAL A 54 6.44 1.72 -9.07
N PRO A 55 7.22 1.67 -10.18
CA PRO A 55 7.06 0.65 -11.22
C PRO A 55 7.57 -0.75 -10.82
N ALA A 56 8.34 -0.85 -9.72
CA ALA A 56 8.86 -2.12 -9.22
C ALA A 56 7.78 -3.06 -8.64
N VAL A 57 6.59 -2.53 -8.35
CA VAL A 57 5.44 -3.29 -7.84
C VAL A 57 4.46 -3.57 -8.98
N ALA A 58 4.00 -4.81 -9.10
CA ALA A 58 2.95 -5.14 -10.04
C ALA A 58 1.61 -4.74 -9.44
N TRP A 59 1.01 -3.65 -9.93
CA TRP A 59 -0.24 -3.15 -9.39
C TRP A 59 -1.45 -3.84 -10.01
N ALA A 60 -2.39 -4.28 -9.17
CA ALA A 60 -3.68 -4.78 -9.59
C ALA A 60 -4.53 -3.65 -10.22
N ASP A 61 -5.28 -4.01 -11.28
CA ASP A 61 -6.18 -3.10 -11.96
C ASP A 61 -7.44 -2.85 -11.14
N VAL A 62 -7.50 -1.67 -10.51
CA VAL A 62 -8.65 -1.22 -9.71
C VAL A 62 -9.89 -0.96 -10.56
N ASP A 63 -9.71 -0.55 -11.82
CA ASP A 63 -10.84 -0.29 -12.72
C ASP A 63 -11.45 -1.61 -13.21
N ALA A 64 -10.63 -2.66 -13.40
CA ALA A 64 -11.12 -4.02 -13.57
C ALA A 64 -11.89 -4.49 -12.33
N LEU A 65 -11.37 -4.27 -11.12
CA LEU A 65 -12.08 -4.60 -9.88
C LEU A 65 -13.46 -3.93 -9.81
N ARG A 66 -13.54 -2.61 -10.01
CA ARG A 66 -14.81 -1.86 -10.00
C ARG A 66 -15.79 -2.35 -11.05
N ARG A 67 -15.32 -2.60 -12.27
CA ARG A 67 -16.16 -3.18 -13.34
C ARG A 67 -16.73 -4.53 -12.93
N THR A 68 -15.92 -5.38 -12.28
CA THR A 68 -16.37 -6.68 -11.79
C THR A 68 -17.38 -6.54 -10.65
N LEU A 69 -17.15 -5.64 -9.68
CA LEU A 69 -18.06 -5.39 -8.57
C LEU A 69 -19.42 -4.86 -9.06
N ARG A 70 -19.43 -3.92 -10.01
CA ARG A 70 -20.66 -3.43 -10.66
C ARG A 70 -21.48 -4.54 -11.32
N ARG A 71 -20.81 -5.52 -11.93
CA ARG A 71 -21.46 -6.67 -12.56
C ARG A 71 -21.91 -7.73 -11.57
N ASN A 72 -21.38 -7.71 -10.34
CA ASN A 72 -21.59 -8.75 -9.33
C ASN A 72 -21.84 -8.10 -7.96
N PRO A 73 -23.00 -7.45 -7.73
CA PRO A 73 -23.29 -6.71 -6.50
C PRO A 73 -23.24 -7.59 -5.23
N GLY A 74 -23.36 -8.91 -5.33
CA GLY A 74 -23.17 -9.82 -4.20
C GLY A 74 -21.73 -9.86 -3.64
N LEU A 75 -20.74 -9.33 -4.37
CA LEU A 75 -19.34 -9.32 -3.96
C LEU A 75 -18.97 -8.13 -3.05
N ALA A 76 -19.72 -7.03 -3.05
CA ALA A 76 -19.47 -5.91 -2.13
C ALA A 76 -20.77 -5.15 -1.83
N PRO A 77 -20.96 -4.66 -0.58
CA PRO A 77 -22.16 -3.90 -0.21
C PRO A 77 -22.31 -2.60 -1.03
N GLU A 78 -21.19 -2.00 -1.45
CA GLU A 78 -21.18 -0.85 -2.36
C GLU A 78 -20.32 -1.19 -3.60
N PRO A 79 -20.92 -1.33 -4.80
CA PRO A 79 -20.18 -1.72 -6.01
C PRO A 79 -19.28 -0.60 -6.56
N ASP A 80 -19.57 0.65 -6.21
CA ASP A 80 -18.82 1.83 -6.68
C ASP A 80 -17.84 2.40 -5.64
N ALA A 81 -17.99 2.04 -4.37
CA ALA A 81 -17.05 2.43 -3.33
C ALA A 81 -16.11 1.27 -2.98
N LEU A 82 -14.81 1.53 -3.09
CA LEU A 82 -13.84 0.76 -2.33
C LEU A 82 -14.13 0.97 -0.84
N PRO A 83 -13.74 0.04 0.04
CA PRO A 83 -13.99 0.10 1.48
C PRO A 83 -13.63 1.48 2.05
N THR A 84 -14.65 2.27 2.36
CA THR A 84 -14.54 3.57 3.04
C THR A 84 -15.47 3.58 4.25
N PRO A 85 -15.02 4.09 5.41
CA PRO A 85 -13.71 4.68 5.69
C PRO A 85 -12.61 3.62 5.88
N PRO A 86 -11.32 3.97 5.82
CA PRO A 86 -10.27 3.03 6.20
C PRO A 86 -10.43 2.53 7.64
N PRO A 87 -9.99 1.29 7.95
CA PRO A 87 -9.97 0.81 9.32
C PRO A 87 -9.15 1.76 10.19
N PRO A 88 -9.58 2.05 11.44
CA PRO A 88 -8.88 2.96 12.32
C PRO A 88 -7.39 2.59 12.44
N LEU A 89 -6.51 3.60 12.49
CA LEU A 89 -5.06 3.42 12.67
C LEU A 89 -4.74 2.99 14.11
N GLY A 90 -4.97 1.73 14.46
CA GLY A 90 -4.63 1.15 15.76
C GLY A 90 -3.49 0.12 15.70
N ARG A 91 -3.35 -0.63 16.80
CA ARG A 91 -2.34 -1.69 17.00
C ARG A 91 -2.80 -3.06 16.49
N GLU A 92 -3.87 -3.10 15.69
CA GLU A 92 -4.49 -4.36 15.28
C GLU A 92 -3.53 -5.16 14.41
N ARG A 93 -3.27 -6.41 14.79
CA ARG A 93 -2.47 -7.36 13.98
C ARG A 93 -3.26 -7.92 12.80
N ARG A 94 -4.58 -7.73 12.80
CA ARG A 94 -5.51 -8.24 11.79
C ARG A 94 -6.63 -7.24 11.60
N LEU A 95 -7.06 -7.07 10.36
CA LEU A 95 -8.24 -6.27 10.08
C LEU A 95 -9.49 -6.95 10.66
N PRO A 96 -10.38 -6.19 11.33
CA PRO A 96 -11.68 -6.72 11.73
C PRO A 96 -12.57 -6.92 10.51
N ASP A 97 -13.59 -7.76 10.63
CA ASP A 97 -14.70 -7.73 9.70
C ASP A 97 -15.47 -6.40 9.86
N PRO A 98 -16.04 -5.84 8.77
CA PRO A 98 -16.18 -6.44 7.43
C PRO A 98 -14.95 -6.32 6.52
N TRP A 99 -13.88 -5.63 6.93
CA TRP A 99 -12.73 -5.33 6.07
C TRP A 99 -11.95 -6.56 5.64
N ALA A 100 -11.70 -7.50 6.55
CA ALA A 100 -11.02 -8.75 6.20
C ALA A 100 -11.76 -9.52 5.11
N THR A 101 -13.09 -9.57 5.20
CA THR A 101 -13.94 -10.19 4.17
C THR A 101 -13.90 -9.43 2.84
N ALA A 102 -13.96 -8.11 2.85
CA ALA A 102 -13.85 -7.31 1.62
C ALA A 102 -12.50 -7.53 0.90
N LEU A 103 -11.38 -7.50 1.64
CA LEU A 103 -10.06 -7.72 1.05
C LEU A 103 -9.90 -9.11 0.43
N ARG A 104 -10.44 -10.16 1.08
CA ARG A 104 -10.43 -11.52 0.51
C ARG A 104 -11.15 -11.59 -0.84
N ARG A 105 -12.28 -10.89 -0.96
CA ARG A 105 -13.04 -10.83 -2.22
C ARG A 105 -12.26 -10.06 -3.29
N TYR A 106 -11.62 -8.95 -2.93
CA TYR A 106 -10.80 -8.20 -3.88
C TYR A 106 -9.58 -8.98 -4.34
N ALA A 107 -8.91 -9.70 -3.43
CA ALA A 107 -7.83 -10.62 -3.77
C ALA A 107 -8.29 -11.68 -4.77
N ALA A 108 -9.47 -12.27 -4.56
CA ALA A 108 -10.03 -13.28 -5.46
C ALA A 108 -10.32 -12.73 -6.87
N VAL A 109 -10.69 -11.45 -6.99
CA VAL A 109 -11.00 -10.81 -8.28
C VAL A 109 -9.75 -10.31 -9.00
N THR A 110 -8.77 -9.79 -8.26
CA THR A 110 -7.60 -9.09 -8.82
C THR A 110 -6.33 -9.93 -8.83
N ASP A 111 -6.36 -11.12 -8.24
CA ASP A 111 -5.19 -11.94 -7.90
C ASP A 111 -4.16 -11.21 -7.03
N ALA A 112 -4.55 -10.08 -6.41
CA ALA A 112 -3.68 -9.35 -5.50
C ALA A 112 -3.45 -10.17 -4.23
N ARG A 113 -2.20 -10.56 -3.98
CA ARG A 113 -1.80 -11.19 -2.72
C ARG A 113 -1.77 -10.18 -1.58
N TRP A 114 -1.44 -8.94 -1.92
CA TRP A 114 -1.19 -7.87 -0.96
C TRP A 114 -2.13 -6.71 -1.20
N VAL A 115 -2.55 -6.06 -0.12
CA VAL A 115 -3.27 -4.80 -0.18
C VAL A 115 -2.42 -3.75 0.52
N VAL A 116 -2.09 -2.70 -0.23
CA VAL A 116 -1.42 -1.52 0.29
C VAL A 116 -2.49 -0.46 0.51
N TRP A 117 -2.72 -0.11 1.78
CA TRP A 117 -3.65 0.93 2.15
C TRP A 117 -2.88 2.19 2.53
N LEU A 118 -3.15 3.27 1.83
CA LEU A 118 -2.57 4.58 2.05
C LEU A 118 -3.67 5.57 2.43
N GLN A 119 -3.46 6.33 3.51
CA GLN A 119 -4.41 7.32 3.97
C GLN A 119 -3.70 8.53 4.60
N PRO A 120 -4.30 9.72 4.56
CA PRO A 120 -3.82 10.86 5.34
C PRO A 120 -3.78 10.52 6.84
N ALA A 121 -2.76 11.03 7.53
CA ALA A 121 -2.57 10.84 8.97
C ALA A 121 -2.14 12.18 9.62
N PRO A 122 -2.87 12.69 10.63
CA PRO A 122 -2.49 13.90 11.37
C PRO A 122 -1.17 13.71 12.18
N PRO A 123 -0.42 14.80 12.48
CA PRO A 123 -0.72 16.20 12.15
C PRO A 123 -0.46 16.56 10.68
N GLU A 124 0.59 16.03 10.05
CA GLU A 124 0.87 16.22 8.62
C GLU A 124 1.55 14.95 8.10
N GLY A 125 0.94 14.29 7.12
CA GLY A 125 1.55 13.15 6.44
C GLY A 125 0.58 12.02 6.10
N TRP A 126 1.17 10.85 5.90
CA TRP A 126 0.55 9.66 5.38
C TRP A 126 0.82 8.49 6.29
N ALA A 127 -0.18 7.63 6.43
CA ALA A 127 -0.03 6.30 6.98
C ALA A 127 -0.17 5.27 5.87
N LEU A 128 0.76 4.32 5.86
CA LEU A 128 0.73 3.16 4.99
C LEU A 128 0.51 1.91 5.84
N ARG A 129 -0.33 1.00 5.33
CA ARG A 129 -0.49 -0.36 5.83
C ARG A 129 -0.32 -1.37 4.72
N LEU A 130 0.42 -2.43 4.99
CA LEU A 130 0.48 -3.61 4.15
C LEU A 130 -0.31 -4.74 4.81
N VAL A 131 -1.26 -5.29 4.06
CA VAL A 131 -2.14 -6.35 4.53
C VAL A 131 -2.04 -7.55 3.61
N ASP A 132 -1.90 -8.74 4.18
CA ASP A 132 -2.09 -10.00 3.46
C ASP A 132 -3.57 -10.14 3.12
N ALA A 133 -3.91 -10.12 1.83
CA ALA A 133 -5.29 -10.06 1.39
C ALA A 133 -6.06 -11.37 1.61
N ARG A 134 -5.35 -12.50 1.77
CA ARG A 134 -5.97 -13.82 2.04
C ARG A 134 -6.34 -13.97 3.50
N THR A 135 -5.48 -13.49 4.39
CA THR A 135 -5.63 -13.69 5.83
C THR A 135 -6.17 -12.46 6.55
N GLY A 136 -6.13 -11.27 5.94
CA GLY A 136 -6.42 -10.00 6.59
C GLY A 136 -5.37 -9.57 7.61
N ALA A 137 -4.21 -10.23 7.68
CA ALA A 137 -3.14 -9.92 8.62
C ALA A 137 -2.45 -8.62 8.23
N VAL A 138 -2.28 -7.71 9.18
CA VAL A 138 -1.51 -6.48 9.01
C VAL A 138 -0.03 -6.83 9.21
N LEU A 139 0.74 -6.76 8.13
CA LEU A 139 2.14 -7.17 8.13
C LEU A 139 3.10 -6.02 8.40
N TYR A 140 2.71 -4.82 7.98
CA TYR A 140 3.56 -3.65 8.09
C TYR A 140 2.72 -2.37 8.21
N VAL A 141 3.19 -1.44 9.03
CA VAL A 141 2.62 -0.11 9.20
C VAL A 141 3.75 0.91 9.21
N ALA A 142 3.62 1.96 8.40
CA ALA A 142 4.55 3.06 8.38
C ALA A 142 3.82 4.40 8.35
N ARG A 143 4.52 5.45 8.79
CA ARG A 143 4.08 6.83 8.69
C ARG A 143 5.21 7.68 8.13
N GLY A 144 4.86 8.69 7.35
CA GLY A 144 5.83 9.59 6.73
C GLY A 144 5.14 10.75 6.03
N SER A 145 5.90 11.78 5.70
CA SER A 145 5.39 12.96 4.99
C SER A 145 5.22 12.70 3.48
N ASP A 146 5.99 11.79 2.90
CA ASP A 146 5.96 11.46 1.47
C ASP A 146 5.41 10.04 1.21
N PRO A 147 4.25 9.92 0.53
CA PRO A 147 3.68 8.62 0.20
C PRO A 147 4.52 7.83 -0.83
N VAL A 148 5.28 8.49 -1.70
CA VAL A 148 6.15 7.81 -2.67
C VAL A 148 7.32 7.14 -1.94
N ALA A 149 7.96 7.84 -1.00
CA ALA A 149 9.00 7.27 -0.16
C ALA A 149 8.50 6.04 0.64
N LEU A 150 7.27 6.12 1.20
CA LEU A 150 6.65 5.01 1.92
C LEU A 150 6.44 3.78 1.03
N LEU A 151 5.97 3.98 -0.20
CA LEU A 151 5.75 2.89 -1.16
C LEU A 151 7.07 2.32 -1.70
N THR A 152 8.06 3.18 -1.93
CA THR A 152 9.40 2.76 -2.38
C THR A 152 10.08 1.87 -1.34
N ALA A 153 9.90 2.17 -0.05
CA ALA A 153 10.40 1.32 1.02
C ALA A 153 9.79 -0.11 1.02
N LEU A 154 8.56 -0.29 0.52
CA LEU A 154 7.95 -1.62 0.33
C LEU A 154 8.43 -2.33 -0.94
N ALA A 155 8.82 -1.56 -1.97
CA ALA A 155 9.28 -2.12 -3.23
C ALA A 155 10.66 -2.78 -3.10
N GLY A 156 11.45 -2.37 -2.10
CA GLY A 156 12.84 -2.78 -1.93
C GLY A 156 13.80 -1.99 -2.83
N PRO A 157 15.12 -2.03 -2.56
CA PRO A 157 16.14 -1.38 -3.38
C PRO A 157 16.33 -2.02 -4.77
#